data_AF-A0A0D2QNX2-F1
#
_entry.id   AF-A0A0D2QNX2-F1
#
_cell.length_a   1.000
_cell.length_b   1.000
_cell.length_c   1.000
_cell.angle_alpha   90.00
_cell.angle_beta   90.00
_cell.angle_gamma   90.00
#
_symmetry.space_group_name_H-M   'P 1'
#
loop_
_entity.id
_entity.type
_entity.pdbx_description
1 polymer ?
#
loop_
_entity_poly.entity_id
_entity_poly.type
_entity_poly.pdbx_seq_one_letter_code
_entity_poly.pdbx_strand_id
1 'polypeptide(L)'
;MVSNFYKTQNQNGLISDHAIANLLDAGFTGQLKGWWDHALIKTQQEEILKAIKKDDQGRIIFDEQGREIQGAVATLIFSISKHFTRYPSHLKDRNSLSNLKCKKLTDFKWYKDVFMTRVMQRFDNQQPFWKGKFLAGLATLLGEKVRNQIRENYKGIIPYEKLTYMN
;
A
#
# COMPACT_ATOMS: atom_id res chain seq x y z
N MET A 1 4.91 -24.57 12.99
CA MET A 1 5.57 -24.31 14.29
C MET A 1 6.94 -23.70 14.05
N VAL A 2 7.06 -22.36 14.03
CA VAL A 2 8.35 -21.65 14.23
C VAL A 2 7.99 -20.27 14.80
N SER A 3 7.80 -20.16 16.12
CA SER A 3 7.53 -18.87 16.80
C SER A 3 8.38 -18.65 18.06
N ASN A 4 9.34 -19.54 18.33
CA ASN A 4 10.07 -19.54 19.60
C ASN A 4 11.57 -19.25 19.50
N PHE A 5 12.09 -18.83 18.34
CA PHE A 5 13.55 -18.60 18.22
C PHE A 5 14.04 -17.22 18.68
N TYR A 6 13.14 -16.27 18.94
CA TYR A 6 13.55 -14.88 19.28
C TYR A 6 13.56 -14.58 20.79
N LYS A 7 13.19 -15.53 21.66
CA LYS A 7 13.05 -15.28 23.10
C LYS A 7 14.21 -15.79 23.98
N THR A 8 15.25 -16.39 23.43
CA THR A 8 16.37 -16.98 24.20
C THR A 8 17.74 -16.39 23.88
N GLN A 9 17.82 -15.11 23.53
CA GLN A 9 19.08 -14.36 23.38
C GLN A 9 18.95 -12.94 23.97
N ASN A 10 18.26 -12.78 25.10
CA ASN A 10 18.00 -11.47 25.71
C ASN A 10 18.59 -11.35 27.12
N GLN A 11 19.85 -11.77 27.31
CA GLN A 11 20.50 -11.69 28.61
C GLN A 11 21.88 -11.01 28.69
N ASN A 12 22.62 -10.68 27.63
CA ASN A 12 24.00 -10.15 27.81
C ASN A 12 24.58 -9.26 26.68
N GLY A 13 23.83 -8.28 26.15
CA GLY A 13 24.45 -7.20 25.34
C GLY A 13 24.18 -7.26 23.83
N LEU A 14 23.11 -6.56 23.44
CA LEU A 14 22.99 -5.65 22.29
C LEU A 14 23.60 -6.13 20.96
N ILE A 15 22.82 -6.91 20.20
CA ILE A 15 22.97 -6.87 18.75
C ILE A 15 22.69 -5.42 18.33
N SER A 16 23.68 -4.77 17.75
CA SER A 16 23.58 -3.38 17.32
C SER A 16 22.48 -3.23 16.25
N ASP A 17 21.86 -2.06 16.17
CA ASP A 17 20.83 -1.80 15.15
C ASP A 17 21.39 -2.02 13.74
N HIS A 18 22.67 -1.71 13.55
CA HIS A 18 23.42 -2.01 12.33
C HIS A 18 23.51 -3.52 12.06
N ALA A 19 23.83 -4.33 13.07
CA ALA A 19 23.92 -5.77 12.92
C ALA A 19 22.55 -6.40 12.62
N ILE A 20 21.47 -5.86 13.20
CA ILE A 20 20.09 -6.27 12.87
C ILE A 20 19.76 -5.92 11.41
N ALA A 21 20.10 -4.70 10.96
CA ALA A 21 19.86 -4.28 9.58
C ALA A 21 20.61 -5.16 8.56
N ASN A 22 21.87 -5.51 8.84
CA ASN A 22 22.65 -6.44 8.02
C ASN A 22 22.05 -7.86 8.00
N LEU A 23 21.51 -8.33 9.13
CA LEU A 23 20.84 -9.62 9.20
C LEU A 23 19.54 -9.63 8.39
N LEU A 24 18.79 -8.52 8.40
CA LEU A 24 17.58 -8.36 7.59
C LEU A 24 17.90 -8.33 6.09
N ASP A 25 18.94 -7.61 5.69
CA ASP A 25 19.46 -7.61 4.30
C ASP A 25 19.76 -9.03 3.81
N ALA A 26 20.51 -9.80 4.60
CA ALA A 26 20.82 -11.20 4.25
C ALA A 26 19.56 -12.09 4.07
N GLY A 27 18.43 -11.71 4.68
CA GLY A 27 17.15 -12.39 4.54
C GLY A 27 16.29 -11.92 3.35
N PHE A 28 16.71 -10.89 2.60
CA PHE A 28 15.95 -10.38 1.48
C PHE A 28 15.88 -11.40 0.33
N THR A 29 14.67 -11.59 -0.19
CA THR A 29 14.39 -12.47 -1.33
C THR A 29 13.41 -11.83 -2.31
N GLY A 30 13.31 -12.37 -3.52
CA GLY A 30 12.35 -11.94 -4.54
C GLY A 30 12.49 -10.46 -4.92
N GLN A 31 11.35 -9.75 -4.98
CA GLN A 31 11.31 -8.33 -5.37
C GLN A 31 12.08 -7.42 -4.41
N LEU A 32 12.12 -7.77 -3.12
CA LEU A 32 12.84 -7.01 -2.13
C LEU A 32 14.36 -7.09 -2.35
N LYS A 33 14.86 -8.30 -2.67
CA LYS A 33 16.27 -8.50 -3.04
C LYS A 33 16.62 -7.84 -4.36
N GLY A 34 15.73 -7.92 -5.35
CA GLY A 34 15.91 -7.23 -6.63
C GLY A 34 16.00 -5.71 -6.48
N TRP A 35 15.14 -5.11 -5.65
CA TRP A 35 15.25 -3.70 -5.31
C TRP A 35 16.57 -3.39 -4.60
N TRP A 36 16.92 -4.16 -3.57
CA TRP A 36 18.12 -3.93 -2.81
C TRP A 36 19.38 -3.98 -3.68
N ASP A 37 19.60 -5.07 -4.42
CA ASP A 37 20.84 -5.30 -5.18
C ASP A 37 20.98 -4.44 -6.45
N HIS A 38 19.87 -4.15 -7.13
CA HIS A 38 19.90 -3.58 -8.48
C HIS A 38 19.36 -2.15 -8.56
N ALA A 39 18.44 -1.74 -7.69
CA ALA A 39 17.82 -0.42 -7.75
C ALA A 39 18.52 0.61 -6.84
N LEU A 40 19.15 0.16 -5.75
CA LEU A 40 20.00 1.02 -4.92
C LEU A 40 21.46 0.95 -5.36
N ILE A 41 22.13 2.09 -5.39
CA ILE A 41 23.59 2.12 -5.50
C ILE A 41 24.23 1.80 -4.15
N LYS A 42 25.45 1.26 -4.16
CA LYS A 42 26.16 0.81 -2.94
C LYS A 42 26.23 1.89 -1.85
N THR A 43 26.43 3.15 -2.22
CA THR A 43 26.46 4.26 -1.26
C THR A 43 25.12 4.44 -0.53
N GLN A 44 23.99 4.28 -1.21
CA GLN A 44 22.67 4.35 -0.60
C GLN A 44 22.40 3.17 0.35
N GLN A 45 22.84 1.96 -0.04
CA GLN A 45 22.77 0.79 0.83
C GLN A 45 23.58 1.03 2.11
N GLU A 46 24.80 1.57 1.98
CA GLU A 46 25.65 1.90 3.12
C GLU A 46 25.04 3.01 4.01
N GLU A 47 24.46 4.05 3.43
CA GLU A 47 23.76 5.11 4.18
C GLU A 47 22.60 4.55 5.00
N ILE A 48 21.85 3.60 4.44
CA ILE A 48 20.74 2.93 5.14
C ILE A 48 21.27 2.04 6.26
N LEU A 49 22.29 1.23 5.98
CA LEU A 49 22.87 0.29 6.95
C LEU A 49 23.65 0.99 8.07
N LYS A 50 24.17 2.20 7.82
CA LYS A 50 24.93 3.02 8.78
C LYS A 50 24.10 4.17 9.37
N ALA A 51 22.77 4.13 9.25
CA ALA A 51 21.95 5.26 9.62
C ALA A 51 21.96 5.52 11.14
N ILE A 52 21.98 6.80 11.49
CA ILE A 52 21.93 7.32 12.85
C ILE A 52 20.63 8.10 13.02
N LYS A 53 20.04 8.05 14.22
CA LYS A 53 18.82 8.79 14.53
C LYS A 53 19.06 10.30 14.53
N LYS A 54 18.14 11.02 13.91
CA LYS A 54 18.12 12.47 13.84
C LYS A 54 16.79 13.00 14.37
N ASP A 55 16.81 14.20 14.94
CA ASP A 55 15.60 14.94 15.33
C ASP A 55 14.91 15.58 14.13
N ASP A 56 13.78 16.24 14.37
CA ASP A 56 12.98 16.90 13.33
C ASP A 56 13.71 18.06 12.63
N GLN A 57 14.80 18.56 13.21
CA GLN A 57 15.69 19.56 12.60
C GLN A 57 16.92 18.94 11.93
N GLY A 58 17.03 17.61 11.89
CA GLY A 58 18.13 16.89 11.26
C GLY A 58 19.40 16.77 12.11
N ARG A 59 19.35 17.11 13.40
CA ARG A 59 20.49 17.01 14.33
C ARG A 59 20.60 15.60 14.89
N ILE A 60 21.83 15.13 15.09
CA ILE A 60 22.11 13.78 15.61
C ILE A 60 21.63 13.67 17.06
N ILE A 61 20.93 12.58 17.36
CA ILE A 61 20.47 12.27 18.72
C ILE A 61 21.50 11.37 19.41
N PHE A 62 21.91 11.76 20.62
CA PHE A 62 22.84 11.01 21.46
C PHE A 62 22.11 10.34 22.63
N ASP A 63 22.64 9.21 23.11
CA ASP A 63 22.18 8.55 24.33
C ASP A 63 22.69 9.27 25.59
N GLU A 64 22.29 8.79 26.76
CA GLU A 64 22.71 9.32 28.07
C GLU A 64 24.22 9.24 28.31
N GLN A 65 24.95 8.46 27.50
CA GLN A 65 26.41 8.32 27.53
C GLN A 65 27.11 9.15 26.44
N GLY A 66 26.38 9.98 25.69
CA GLY A 66 26.92 10.82 24.62
C GLY A 66 27.29 10.05 23.35
N ARG A 67 26.78 8.83 23.16
CA ARG A 67 26.98 8.02 21.95
C ARG A 67 25.84 8.22 20.98
N GLU A 68 26.14 8.20 19.68
CA GLU A 68 25.14 8.33 18.64
C GLU A 68 24.13 7.17 18.67
N ILE A 69 22.83 7.48 18.67
CA ILE A 69 21.80 6.45 18.65
C ILE A 69 21.64 5.91 17.24
N GLN A 70 21.83 4.61 17.08
CA GLN A 70 21.71 3.93 15.80
C GLN A 70 20.24 3.87 15.33
N GLY A 71 20.03 4.02 14.03
CA GLY A 71 18.70 4.04 13.39
C GLY A 71 18.65 3.33 12.03
N ALA A 72 19.60 2.44 11.76
CA ALA A 72 19.68 1.61 10.56
C ALA A 72 18.41 0.81 10.29
N VAL A 73 17.82 0.14 11.30
CA VAL A 73 16.61 -0.68 11.12
C VAL A 73 15.40 0.20 10.78
N ALA A 74 15.21 1.30 11.49
CA ALA A 74 14.12 2.22 11.23
C ALA A 74 14.24 2.85 9.83
N THR A 75 15.46 3.24 9.44
CA THR A 75 15.75 3.78 8.11
C THR A 75 15.54 2.74 7.02
N LEU A 76 15.92 1.48 7.24
CA LEU A 76 15.69 0.37 6.32
C LEU A 76 14.19 0.11 6.13
N ILE A 77 13.42 -0.03 7.23
CA ILE A 77 11.96 -0.23 7.18
C ILE A 77 11.28 0.95 6.47
N PHE A 78 11.68 2.18 6.77
CA PHE A 78 11.14 3.36 6.13
C PHE A 78 11.47 3.39 4.63
N SER A 79 12.69 3.01 4.24
CA SER A 79 13.12 2.99 2.83
C SER A 79 12.37 1.93 2.02
N ILE A 80 12.20 0.73 2.58
CA ILE A 80 11.37 -0.33 2.01
C ILE A 80 9.92 0.17 1.90
N SER A 81 9.36 0.69 2.99
CA SER A 81 8.00 1.21 3.01
C SER A 81 7.83 2.31 1.98
N LYS A 82 8.76 3.26 1.86
CA LYS A 82 8.73 4.33 0.86
C LYS A 82 8.79 3.78 -0.55
N HIS A 83 9.67 2.82 -0.84
CA HIS A 83 9.79 2.22 -2.16
C HIS A 83 8.51 1.47 -2.57
N PHE A 84 7.98 0.62 -1.69
CA PHE A 84 6.84 -0.25 -1.98
C PHE A 84 5.47 0.40 -1.75
N THR A 85 5.37 1.42 -0.89
CA THR A 85 4.12 2.19 -0.63
C THR A 85 3.96 3.36 -1.60
N ARG A 86 5.07 3.99 -2.04
CA ARG A 86 5.02 5.05 -3.07
C ARG A 86 4.81 4.50 -4.49
N TYR A 87 4.84 3.17 -4.65
CA TYR A 87 4.52 2.48 -5.89
C TYR A 87 3.31 1.52 -5.74
N PRO A 88 2.07 2.03 -5.85
CA PRO A 88 0.91 1.19 -6.17
C PRO A 88 0.85 0.85 -7.67
N SER A 89 1.95 1.03 -8.43
CA SER A 89 1.94 0.82 -9.89
C SER A 89 2.40 -0.57 -10.32
N HIS A 90 3.06 -1.37 -9.47
CA HIS A 90 3.43 -2.75 -9.83
C HIS A 90 2.35 -3.79 -9.48
N LEU A 91 1.28 -3.38 -8.80
CA LEU A 91 0.00 -4.11 -8.75
C LEU A 91 -0.97 -3.63 -9.84
N LYS A 92 -0.49 -2.94 -10.88
CA LYS A 92 -1.39 -2.48 -11.96
C LYS A 92 -1.97 -3.59 -12.81
N ASP A 93 -1.43 -4.81 -12.79
CA ASP A 93 -1.57 -5.60 -14.01
C ASP A 93 -2.19 -6.99 -13.91
N ARG A 94 -3.17 -7.22 -13.01
CA ARG A 94 -4.05 -8.39 -13.24
C ARG A 94 -5.55 -8.24 -13.07
N ASN A 95 -6.11 -7.08 -12.68
CA ASN A 95 -7.55 -6.78 -12.89
C ASN A 95 -7.83 -5.29 -12.66
N SER A 96 -7.55 -4.46 -13.67
CA SER A 96 -8.01 -3.07 -13.74
C SER A 96 -9.50 -3.00 -13.37
N LEU A 97 -9.89 -2.08 -12.47
CA LEU A 97 -11.30 -1.75 -12.16
C LEU A 97 -12.16 -1.62 -13.43
N SER A 98 -11.56 -1.20 -14.55
CA SER A 98 -12.23 -1.08 -15.86
C SER A 98 -12.80 -2.39 -16.40
N ASN A 99 -12.28 -3.53 -15.96
CA ASN A 99 -12.65 -4.87 -16.44
C ASN A 99 -13.50 -5.64 -15.43
N LEU A 100 -13.72 -5.07 -14.22
CA LEU A 100 -14.55 -5.70 -13.21
C LEU A 100 -16.02 -5.68 -13.66
N LYS A 101 -16.65 -6.85 -13.71
CA LYS A 101 -18.07 -7.01 -14.07
C LYS A 101 -18.76 -7.98 -13.12
N CYS A 102 -19.97 -7.62 -12.70
CA CYS A 102 -20.93 -8.44 -11.98
C CYS A 102 -21.68 -9.30 -12.99
N LYS A 103 -21.32 -10.59 -13.09
CA LYS A 103 -21.94 -11.50 -14.07
C LYS A 103 -23.33 -11.97 -13.61
N LYS A 104 -23.51 -12.20 -12.31
CA LYS A 104 -24.76 -12.70 -11.71
C LYS A 104 -25.19 -11.79 -10.56
N LEU A 105 -26.48 -11.75 -10.29
CA LEU A 105 -27.02 -11.00 -9.14
C LEU A 105 -26.47 -11.50 -7.80
N THR A 106 -26.20 -12.80 -7.68
CA THR A 106 -25.56 -13.42 -6.51
C THR A 106 -24.18 -12.86 -6.23
N ASP A 107 -23.47 -12.41 -7.27
CA ASP A 107 -22.11 -11.89 -7.18
C ASP A 107 -22.08 -10.40 -6.85
N PHE A 108 -23.25 -9.76 -6.70
CA PHE A 108 -23.35 -8.31 -6.51
C PHE A 108 -22.62 -7.83 -5.25
N LYS A 109 -22.76 -8.56 -4.13
CA LYS A 109 -22.06 -8.21 -2.88
C LYS A 109 -20.55 -8.21 -3.09
N TRP A 110 -20.03 -9.31 -3.65
CA TRP A 110 -18.61 -9.44 -3.97
C TRP A 110 -18.15 -8.34 -4.93
N TYR A 111 -18.89 -8.10 -6.02
CA TYR A 111 -18.59 -7.06 -6.99
C TYR A 111 -18.50 -5.68 -6.34
N LYS A 112 -19.49 -5.33 -5.51
CA LYS A 112 -19.55 -4.06 -4.80
C LYS A 112 -18.34 -3.92 -3.88
N ASP A 113 -18.09 -4.91 -3.04
CA ASP A 113 -17.01 -4.85 -2.05
C ASP A 113 -15.64 -4.73 -2.75
N VAL A 114 -15.40 -5.53 -3.78
CA VAL A 114 -14.15 -5.47 -4.58
C VAL A 114 -14.02 -4.13 -5.32
N PHE A 115 -15.09 -3.63 -5.92
CA PHE A 115 -15.06 -2.32 -6.59
C PHE A 115 -14.74 -1.22 -5.58
N MET A 116 -15.40 -1.20 -4.41
CA MET A 116 -15.22 -0.19 -3.37
C MET A 116 -13.81 -0.22 -2.80
N THR A 117 -13.30 -1.38 -2.40
CA THR A 117 -11.92 -1.51 -1.90
C THR A 117 -10.91 -0.96 -2.90
N ARG A 118 -11.09 -1.23 -4.19
CA ARG A 118 -10.15 -0.79 -5.23
C ARG A 118 -10.29 0.69 -5.58
N VAL A 119 -11.52 1.21 -5.70
CA VAL A 119 -11.73 2.62 -6.08
C VAL A 119 -11.29 3.54 -4.96
N MET A 120 -11.51 3.18 -3.69
CA MET A 120 -11.11 3.99 -2.53
C MET A 120 -9.59 4.15 -2.39
N GLN A 121 -8.81 3.22 -2.94
CA GLN A 121 -7.34 3.31 -2.97
C GLN A 121 -6.79 4.28 -4.03
N ARG A 122 -7.65 4.85 -4.89
CA ARG A 122 -7.22 5.75 -5.96
C ARG A 122 -7.31 7.21 -5.56
N PHE A 123 -6.38 8.02 -6.05
CA PHE A 123 -6.41 9.48 -5.85
C PHE A 123 -7.56 10.18 -6.60
N ASP A 124 -7.97 9.61 -7.74
CA ASP A 124 -9.02 10.15 -8.63
C ASP A 124 -10.40 9.52 -8.36
N ASN A 125 -10.61 8.95 -7.17
CA ASN A 125 -11.79 8.12 -6.87
C ASN A 125 -13.14 8.86 -6.98
N GLN A 126 -13.16 10.18 -6.79
CA GLN A 126 -14.37 11.01 -6.88
C GLN A 126 -14.81 11.31 -8.32
N GLN A 127 -13.95 11.04 -9.31
CA GLN A 127 -14.24 11.34 -10.71
C GLN A 127 -15.52 10.60 -11.19
N PRO A 128 -16.39 11.26 -11.97
CA PRO A 128 -17.58 10.65 -12.59
C PRO A 128 -17.33 9.35 -13.32
N PHE A 129 -16.15 9.27 -13.94
CA PHE A 129 -15.70 8.14 -14.71
C PHE A 129 -15.88 6.83 -13.94
N TRP A 130 -15.52 6.80 -12.65
CA TRP A 130 -15.61 5.62 -11.81
C TRP A 130 -17.04 5.24 -11.45
N LYS A 131 -17.91 6.23 -11.22
CA LYS A 131 -19.35 6.01 -11.00
C LYS A 131 -20.02 5.45 -12.25
N GLY A 132 -19.62 5.93 -13.43
CA GLY A 132 -20.00 5.35 -14.73
C GLY A 132 -19.51 3.92 -14.90
N LYS A 133 -18.25 3.64 -14.55
CA LYS A 133 -17.69 2.28 -14.60
C LYS A 133 -18.39 1.31 -13.65
N PHE A 134 -18.76 1.76 -12.44
CA PHE A 134 -19.53 0.96 -11.51
C PHE A 134 -20.86 0.52 -12.11
N LEU A 135 -21.61 1.46 -12.70
CA LEU A 135 -22.90 1.18 -13.34
C LEU A 135 -22.77 0.36 -14.63
N ALA A 136 -21.65 0.50 -15.35
CA ALA A 136 -21.34 -0.30 -16.55
C ALA A 136 -20.94 -1.75 -16.23
N GLY A 137 -20.41 -2.00 -15.03
CA GLY A 137 -20.03 -3.33 -14.59
C GLY A 137 -21.18 -4.16 -14.01
N LEU A 138 -22.37 -3.58 -13.77
CA LEU A 138 -23.52 -4.33 -13.26
C LEU A 138 -24.08 -5.31 -14.29
N ALA A 139 -24.71 -6.39 -13.81
CA ALA A 139 -25.48 -7.30 -14.66
C ALA A 139 -26.62 -6.53 -15.35
N THR A 140 -26.90 -6.84 -16.62
CA THR A 140 -27.76 -6.02 -17.52
C THR A 140 -29.06 -5.56 -16.87
N LEU A 141 -29.89 -6.50 -16.37
CA LEU A 141 -31.19 -6.18 -15.78
C LEU A 141 -31.09 -5.30 -14.53
N LEU A 142 -30.08 -5.55 -13.67
CA LEU A 142 -29.85 -4.73 -12.48
C LEU A 142 -29.33 -3.35 -12.87
N GLY A 143 -28.38 -3.30 -13.81
CA GLY A 143 -27.80 -2.06 -14.30
C GLY A 143 -28.86 -1.15 -14.94
N GLU A 144 -29.76 -1.71 -15.73
CA GLU A 144 -30.89 -0.97 -16.32
C GLU A 144 -31.84 -0.47 -15.24
N LYS A 145 -32.24 -1.32 -14.29
CA LYS A 145 -33.13 -0.91 -13.20
C LYS A 145 -32.55 0.24 -12.38
N VAL A 146 -31.28 0.15 -11.99
CA VAL A 146 -30.59 1.21 -11.24
C VAL A 146 -30.49 2.50 -12.06
N ARG A 147 -30.13 2.40 -13.35
CA ARG A 147 -30.05 3.58 -14.23
C ARG A 147 -31.41 4.25 -14.41
N ASN A 148 -32.48 3.47 -14.57
CA ASN A 148 -33.83 4.01 -14.71
C ASN A 148 -34.30 4.71 -13.43
N GLN A 149 -34.06 4.11 -12.26
CA GLN A 149 -34.36 4.74 -10.98
C GLN A 149 -33.60 6.07 -10.80
N ILE A 150 -32.33 6.13 -11.20
CA ILE A 150 -31.57 7.39 -11.18
C ILE A 150 -32.18 8.40 -12.16
N ARG A 151 -32.51 7.98 -13.39
CA ARG A 151 -33.13 8.87 -14.39
C ARG A 151 -34.46 9.45 -13.90
N GLU A 152 -35.29 8.65 -13.26
CA GLU A 152 -36.55 9.11 -12.65
C GLU A 152 -36.31 10.23 -11.64
N ASN A 153 -35.30 10.08 -10.78
CA ASN A 153 -34.93 11.08 -9.78
C ASN A 153 -34.29 12.34 -10.38
N TYR A 154 -33.73 12.26 -11.59
CA TYR A 154 -32.94 13.32 -12.22
C TYR A 154 -33.43 13.71 -13.62
N LYS A 155 -34.75 13.76 -13.83
CA LYS A 155 -35.39 14.29 -15.05
C LYS A 155 -34.85 13.64 -16.35
N GLY A 156 -34.60 12.34 -16.32
CA GLY A 156 -34.14 11.57 -17.48
C GLY A 156 -32.61 11.51 -17.65
N ILE A 157 -31.82 12.21 -16.84
CA ILE A 157 -30.35 12.27 -16.94
C ILE A 157 -29.72 11.48 -15.79
N ILE A 158 -28.50 10.95 -16.00
CA ILE A 158 -27.68 10.34 -14.94
C ILE A 158 -26.57 11.33 -14.56
N PRO A 159 -26.72 12.12 -13.49
CA PRO A 159 -25.72 13.12 -13.10
C PRO A 159 -24.62 12.46 -12.29
N TYR A 160 -23.67 11.80 -12.96
CA TYR A 160 -22.56 11.08 -12.31
C TYR A 160 -21.81 11.95 -11.29
N GLU A 161 -21.62 13.24 -11.53
CA GLU A 161 -20.99 14.16 -10.57
C GLU A 161 -21.68 14.19 -9.20
N LYS A 162 -23.02 14.11 -9.20
CA LYS A 162 -23.85 14.21 -7.99
C LYS A 162 -24.06 12.86 -7.29
N LEU A 163 -23.67 11.75 -7.91
CA LEU A 163 -23.79 10.43 -7.30
C LEU A 163 -22.68 10.21 -6.27
N THR A 164 -23.00 9.57 -5.15
CA THR A 164 -22.05 9.21 -4.09
C THR A 164 -21.90 7.68 -4.03
N TYR A 165 -20.76 7.20 -3.51
CA TYR A 165 -20.56 5.76 -3.26
C TYR A 165 -21.23 5.27 -1.98
N MET A 166 -21.54 6.20 -1.08
CA MET A 166 -22.24 5.93 0.17
C MET A 166 -23.70 6.34 0.03
N ASN A 167 -24.56 5.50 0.59
CA ASN A 167 -25.97 5.73 0.82
C ASN A 167 -26.15 5.99 2.31
#